data_AF-A0A7K2AY52-F1
#
_entry.id   AF-A0A7K2AY52-F1
#
_cell.length_a   1.000
_cell.length_b   1.000
_cell.length_c   1.000
_cell.angle_alpha   90.00
_cell.angle_beta   90.00
_cell.angle_gamma   90.00
#
_symmetry.space_group_name_H-M   'P 1'
#
loop_
_entity.id
_entity.type
_entity.pdbx_description
1 polymer ?
#
loop_
_entity_poly.entity_id
_entity_poly.type
_entity_poly.pdbx_seq_one_letter_code
_entity_poly.pdbx_strand_id
1 'polypeptide(L)'
;MISSRLFRASLALGALLLLAAACATDDAGPILDGANADVSSANAEASAARAEATAAGAEASAAAAAANAAAAAADAAAALAEEAIAAAGLAQATAEGNQGAVAAAEAALAEAQDAAAAAQAEAASAQAEAAAAQAEAAAAQAEAEEARAVAEQAAAEAEAAAAPPPPGVVYTSTSPPAGEESGDSV
;
A
#
# COMPACT_ATOMS: atom_id res chain seq x y z
N MET A 1 11.62 -5.34 -20.08
CA MET A 1 10.34 -5.43 -19.35
C MET A 1 10.07 -4.11 -18.59
N ILE A 2 9.80 -3.01 -19.30
CA ILE A 2 9.62 -1.65 -18.70
C ILE A 2 8.18 -1.12 -18.92
N SER A 3 7.36 -1.82 -19.70
CA SER A 3 6.11 -1.27 -20.25
C SER A 3 4.88 -1.37 -19.34
N SER A 4 4.89 -2.14 -18.25
CA SER A 4 3.70 -2.32 -17.39
C SER A 4 3.55 -1.25 -16.31
N ARG A 5 4.65 -0.74 -15.75
CA ARG A 5 4.63 0.26 -14.67
C ARG A 5 4.16 1.65 -15.14
N LEU A 6 4.55 2.03 -16.36
CA LEU A 6 4.14 3.32 -16.95
C LEU A 6 2.64 3.36 -17.32
N PHE A 7 2.06 2.21 -17.66
CA PHE A 7 0.64 2.11 -18.00
C PHE A 7 -0.26 2.26 -16.77
N ARG A 8 0.14 1.71 -15.62
CA ARG A 8 -0.59 1.83 -14.35
C ARG A 8 -0.55 3.26 -13.79
N ALA A 9 0.62 3.91 -13.84
CA ALA A 9 0.76 5.31 -13.43
C ALA A 9 -0.11 6.27 -14.27
N SER A 10 -0.25 6.00 -15.57
CA SER A 10 -1.09 6.82 -16.46
C SER A 10 -2.59 6.66 -16.19
N LEU A 11 -3.02 5.46 -15.75
CA LEU A 11 -4.43 5.21 -15.41
C LEU A 11 -4.84 5.90 -14.11
N ALA A 12 -3.97 5.85 -13.09
CA ALA A 12 -4.19 6.51 -11.81
C ALA A 12 -4.22 8.04 -11.95
N LEU A 13 -3.32 8.60 -12.76
CA LEU A 13 -3.30 10.05 -13.03
C LEU A 13 -4.54 10.50 -13.81
N GLY A 14 -5.05 9.67 -14.73
CA GLY A 14 -6.29 9.93 -15.46
C GLY A 14 -7.54 9.93 -14.57
N ALA A 15 -7.61 9.03 -13.58
CA ALA A 15 -8.70 8.99 -12.61
C ALA A 15 -8.67 10.19 -11.65
N LEU A 16 -7.48 10.62 -11.21
CA LEU A 16 -7.29 11.82 -10.38
C LEU A 16 -7.69 13.11 -11.11
N LEU A 17 -7.38 13.23 -12.40
CA LEU A 17 -7.77 14.39 -13.21
C LEU A 17 -9.28 14.45 -13.49
N LEU A 18 -9.95 13.29 -13.60
CA LEU A 18 -11.40 13.20 -13.72
C LEU A 18 -12.12 13.53 -12.39
N LEU A 19 -11.54 13.16 -11.25
CA LEU A 19 -12.06 13.48 -9.93
C LEU A 19 -11.92 14.98 -9.60
N ALA A 20 -10.79 15.60 -9.99
CA ALA A 20 -10.57 17.04 -9.83
C ALA A 20 -11.53 17.89 -10.68
N ALA A 21 -11.95 17.39 -11.86
CA ALA A 21 -12.91 18.09 -12.71
C ALA A 21 -14.36 18.02 -12.20
N ALA A 22 -14.71 16.98 -11.44
CA ALA A 22 -16.05 16.83 -10.85
C ALA A 22 -16.24 17.68 -9.57
N CYS A 23 -15.16 18.17 -8.98
CA CYS A 23 -15.20 18.97 -7.74
C CYS A 23 -15.35 20.48 -7.99
N ALA A 24 -15.31 20.93 -9.25
CA ALA A 24 -15.29 22.35 -9.60
C ALA A 24 -16.66 22.95 -10.00
N THR A 25 -17.76 22.20 -9.88
CA THR A 25 -19.10 22.67 -10.23
C THR A 25 -20.13 22.31 -9.17
N ASP A 26 -20.18 23.07 -8.07
CA ASP A 26 -21.42 23.72 -7.65
C ASP A 26 -21.14 24.71 -6.51
N ASP A 27 -21.57 25.95 -6.75
CA ASP A 27 -21.37 27.12 -5.90
C ASP A 27 -22.70 27.43 -5.19
N ALA A 28 -22.61 27.90 -3.95
CA ALA A 28 -23.62 28.65 -3.17
C ALA A 28 -24.88 27.92 -2.60
N GLY A 29 -24.81 27.54 -1.31
CA GLY A 29 -25.93 27.20 -0.39
C GLY A 29 -25.46 27.19 1.08
N PRO A 30 -26.32 27.44 2.11
CA PRO A 30 -25.94 28.10 3.37
C PRO A 30 -24.97 27.28 4.24
N ILE A 31 -24.18 28.01 5.05
CA ILE A 31 -23.06 27.62 5.94
C ILE A 31 -23.25 26.36 6.83
N LEU A 32 -24.44 25.75 6.86
CA LEU A 32 -24.69 24.45 7.46
C LEU A 32 -24.31 23.25 6.56
N ASP A 33 -24.08 23.45 5.26
CA ASP A 33 -23.76 22.38 4.30
C ASP A 33 -22.25 22.06 4.23
N GLY A 34 -21.39 22.96 4.73
CA GLY A 34 -19.93 22.79 4.70
C GLY A 34 -19.43 21.62 5.56
N ALA A 35 -19.97 21.46 6.78
CA ALA A 35 -19.58 20.38 7.67
C ALA A 35 -19.93 18.98 7.13
N ASN A 36 -21.03 18.87 6.37
CA ASN A 36 -21.41 17.61 5.73
C ASN A 36 -20.56 17.31 4.48
N ALA A 37 -20.14 18.34 3.74
CA ALA A 37 -19.21 18.19 2.61
C ALA A 37 -17.83 17.70 3.09
N ASP A 38 -17.32 18.25 4.20
CA ASP A 38 -16.04 17.87 4.78
C ASP A 38 -16.03 16.40 5.27
N VAL A 39 -17.12 15.97 5.94
CA VAL A 39 -17.30 14.56 6.35
C VAL A 39 -17.41 13.62 5.15
N SER A 40 -18.10 14.02 4.08
CA SER A 40 -18.20 13.22 2.85
C SER A 40 -16.84 13.08 2.16
N SER A 41 -16.04 14.16 2.12
CA SER A 41 -14.70 14.15 1.54
C SER A 41 -13.75 13.25 2.35
N ALA A 42 -13.71 13.41 3.67
CA ALA A 42 -12.86 12.61 4.55
C ALA A 42 -13.22 11.10 4.48
N ASN A 43 -14.50 10.76 4.38
CA ASN A 43 -14.94 9.37 4.18
C ASN A 43 -14.54 8.81 2.81
N ALA A 44 -14.59 9.63 1.75
CA ALA A 44 -14.14 9.22 0.42
C ALA A 44 -12.63 8.93 0.40
N GLU A 45 -11.83 9.79 1.02
CA GLU A 45 -10.38 9.60 1.18
C GLU A 45 -10.06 8.35 2.01
N ALA A 46 -10.74 8.15 3.15
CA ALA A 46 -10.58 6.95 3.96
C ALA A 46 -10.96 5.66 3.20
N SER A 47 -11.99 5.71 2.36
CA SER A 47 -12.37 4.59 1.50
C SER A 47 -11.34 4.31 0.41
N ALA A 48 -10.74 5.36 -0.18
CA ALA A 48 -9.70 5.22 -1.19
C ALA A 48 -8.43 4.61 -0.59
N ALA A 49 -7.97 5.13 0.55
CA ALA A 49 -6.80 4.61 1.26
C ALA A 49 -6.96 3.13 1.66
N ARG A 50 -8.16 2.71 2.09
CA ARG A 50 -8.46 1.29 2.36
C ARG A 50 -8.37 0.41 1.11
N ALA A 51 -8.84 0.91 -0.04
CA ALA A 51 -8.75 0.18 -1.29
C ALA A 51 -7.29 0.02 -1.73
N GLU A 52 -6.47 1.05 -1.56
CA GLU A 52 -5.03 1.02 -1.82
C GLU A 52 -4.30 0.05 -0.89
N ALA A 53 -4.58 0.08 0.42
CA ALA A 53 -4.03 -0.88 1.38
C ALA A 53 -4.39 -2.34 1.02
N THR A 54 -5.63 -2.57 0.58
CA THR A 54 -6.08 -3.90 0.12
C THR A 54 -5.33 -4.35 -1.12
N ALA A 55 -5.14 -3.47 -2.09
CA ALA A 55 -4.39 -3.76 -3.32
C ALA A 55 -2.91 -4.06 -3.01
N ALA A 56 -2.27 -3.25 -2.16
CA ALA A 56 -0.90 -3.45 -1.72
C ALA A 56 -0.73 -4.77 -0.95
N GLY A 57 -1.69 -5.13 -0.09
CA GLY A 57 -1.70 -6.43 0.59
C GLY A 57 -1.81 -7.62 -0.36
N ALA A 58 -2.62 -7.50 -1.43
CA ALA A 58 -2.70 -8.52 -2.47
C ALA A 58 -1.38 -8.66 -3.25
N GLU A 59 -0.72 -7.54 -3.56
CA GLU A 59 0.59 -7.52 -4.24
C GLU A 59 1.68 -8.15 -3.36
N ALA A 60 1.73 -7.81 -2.06
CA ALA A 60 2.62 -8.44 -1.10
C ALA A 60 2.41 -9.97 -1.00
N SER A 61 1.15 -10.41 -1.02
CA SER A 61 0.81 -11.84 -0.99
C SER A 61 1.27 -12.56 -2.26
N ALA A 62 1.11 -11.93 -3.43
CA ALA A 62 1.58 -12.47 -4.70
C ALA A 62 3.11 -12.55 -4.76
N ALA A 63 3.81 -11.52 -4.28
CA ALA A 63 5.27 -11.52 -4.20
C ALA A 63 5.79 -12.60 -3.25
N ALA A 64 5.15 -12.81 -2.09
CA ALA A 64 5.48 -13.90 -1.18
C ALA A 64 5.29 -15.29 -1.82
N ALA A 65 4.22 -15.48 -2.59
CA ALA A 65 4.00 -16.72 -3.33
C ALA A 65 5.09 -16.96 -4.39
N ALA A 66 5.50 -15.91 -5.11
CA ALA A 66 6.60 -15.99 -6.08
C ALA A 66 7.94 -16.33 -5.40
N ALA A 67 8.24 -15.71 -4.26
CA ALA A 67 9.44 -16.01 -3.47
C ALA A 67 9.48 -17.48 -3.01
N ASN A 68 8.34 -18.02 -2.55
CA ASN A 68 8.23 -19.42 -2.15
C ASN A 68 8.43 -20.38 -3.34
N ALA A 69 7.88 -20.04 -4.51
CA ALA A 69 8.07 -20.84 -5.72
C ALA A 69 9.55 -20.85 -6.16
N ALA A 70 10.22 -19.69 -6.11
CA ALA A 70 11.64 -19.59 -6.43
C ALA A 70 12.52 -20.36 -5.42
N ALA A 71 12.20 -20.32 -4.13
CA ALA A 71 12.88 -21.13 -3.12
C ALA A 71 12.74 -22.64 -3.39
N ALA A 72 11.54 -23.11 -3.72
CA ALA A 72 11.32 -24.52 -4.08
C ALA A 72 12.08 -24.93 -5.34
N ALA A 73 12.22 -24.04 -6.32
CA ALA A 73 13.04 -24.27 -7.51
C ALA A 73 14.53 -24.37 -7.17
N ALA A 74 15.02 -23.53 -6.26
CA ALA A 74 16.40 -23.58 -5.77
C ALA A 74 16.70 -24.89 -5.03
N ASP A 75 15.77 -25.36 -4.19
CA ASP A 75 15.90 -26.65 -3.49
C ASP A 75 15.93 -27.82 -4.48
N ALA A 76 15.09 -27.79 -5.52
CA ALA A 76 15.09 -28.81 -6.56
C ALA A 76 16.40 -28.82 -7.37
N ALA A 77 16.94 -27.64 -7.69
CA ALA A 77 18.22 -27.53 -8.40
C ALA A 77 19.40 -28.02 -7.53
N ALA A 78 19.37 -27.74 -6.22
CA ALA A 78 20.36 -28.27 -5.28
C ALA A 78 20.32 -29.81 -5.20
N ALA A 79 19.12 -30.41 -5.14
CA ALA A 79 18.97 -31.86 -5.15
C ALA A 79 19.53 -32.50 -6.43
N LEU A 80 19.28 -31.91 -7.60
CA LEU A 80 19.86 -32.36 -8.86
C LEU A 80 21.39 -32.27 -8.87
N ALA A 81 21.96 -31.22 -8.27
CA ALA A 81 23.41 -31.11 -8.12
C ALA A 81 23.98 -32.21 -7.21
N GLU A 82 23.30 -32.58 -6.11
CA GLU A 82 23.72 -33.70 -5.26
C GLU A 82 23.65 -35.05 -6.00
N GLU A 83 22.61 -35.29 -6.81
CA GLU A 83 22.52 -36.47 -7.66
C GLU A 83 23.65 -36.51 -8.70
N ALA A 84 24.01 -35.37 -9.29
CA ALA A 84 25.14 -35.26 -10.21
C ALA A 84 26.48 -35.56 -9.53
N ILE A 85 26.68 -35.13 -8.28
CA ILE A 85 27.87 -35.49 -7.47
C ILE A 85 27.94 -37.01 -7.29
N ALA A 86 26.83 -37.64 -6.90
CA ALA A 86 26.77 -39.08 -6.71
C ALA A 86 27.05 -39.85 -8.01
N ALA A 87 26.49 -39.40 -9.13
CA ALA A 87 26.72 -39.98 -10.45
C ALA A 87 28.18 -39.84 -10.91
N ALA A 88 28.79 -38.67 -10.70
CA ALA A 88 30.20 -38.45 -11.00
C ALA A 88 31.12 -39.33 -10.14
N GLY A 89 30.84 -39.46 -8.84
CA GLY A 89 31.57 -40.35 -7.95
C GLY A 89 31.46 -41.83 -8.35
N LEU A 90 30.28 -42.28 -8.76
CA LEU A 90 30.06 -43.63 -9.27
C LEU A 90 30.82 -43.85 -10.60
N ALA A 91 30.78 -42.88 -11.51
CA ALA A 91 31.50 -42.93 -12.77
C ALA A 91 33.02 -43.00 -12.54
N GLN A 92 33.59 -42.20 -11.62
CA GLN A 92 35.00 -42.29 -11.26
C GLN A 92 35.37 -43.65 -10.62
N ALA A 93 34.50 -44.20 -9.76
CA ALA A 93 34.74 -45.49 -9.11
C ALA A 93 34.64 -46.69 -10.09
N THR A 94 33.82 -46.58 -11.13
CA THR A 94 33.61 -47.63 -12.15
C THR A 94 34.43 -47.44 -13.41
N ALA A 95 35.07 -46.28 -13.58
CA ALA A 95 35.96 -45.97 -14.69
C ALA A 95 37.28 -46.74 -14.58
N GLU A 96 37.23 -48.06 -14.76
CA GLU A 96 38.37 -48.83 -15.23
C GLU A 96 38.71 -48.39 -16.67
N GLY A 97 39.31 -47.19 -16.81
CA GLY A 97 39.89 -46.70 -18.06
C GLY A 97 39.02 -45.80 -18.96
N ASN A 98 37.77 -45.49 -18.61
CA ASN A 98 36.92 -44.61 -19.43
C ASN A 98 36.95 -43.14 -18.97
N GLN A 99 38.07 -42.46 -19.26
CA GLN A 99 38.31 -41.04 -18.97
C GLN A 99 37.24 -40.11 -19.59
N GLY A 100 36.61 -40.51 -20.71
CA GLY A 100 35.56 -39.72 -21.35
C GLY A 100 34.25 -39.69 -20.54
N ALA A 101 33.90 -40.78 -19.86
CA ALA A 101 32.72 -40.83 -18.99
C ALA A 101 32.91 -39.99 -17.72
N VAL A 102 34.12 -39.97 -17.16
CA VAL A 102 34.47 -39.11 -16.02
C VAL A 102 34.36 -37.64 -16.40
N ALA A 103 34.97 -37.24 -17.52
CA ALA A 103 34.90 -35.86 -17.99
C ALA A 103 33.46 -35.40 -18.29
N ALA A 104 32.63 -36.28 -18.87
CA ALA A 104 31.21 -35.99 -19.10
C ALA A 104 30.43 -35.82 -17.79
N ALA A 105 30.72 -36.62 -16.77
CA ALA A 105 30.07 -36.52 -15.47
C ALA A 105 30.52 -35.26 -14.70
N GLU A 106 31.80 -34.87 -14.78
CA GLU A 106 32.31 -33.62 -14.22
C GLU A 106 31.70 -32.38 -14.91
N ALA A 107 31.50 -32.44 -16.23
CA ALA A 107 30.81 -31.38 -16.96
C ALA A 107 29.34 -31.25 -16.53
N ALA A 108 28.61 -32.36 -16.42
CA ALA A 108 27.24 -32.37 -15.93
C ALA A 108 27.12 -31.87 -14.49
N LEU A 109 28.10 -32.20 -13.64
CA LEU A 109 28.18 -31.67 -12.28
C LEU A 109 28.37 -30.15 -12.26
N ALA A 110 29.28 -29.62 -13.07
CA ALA A 110 29.50 -28.17 -13.15
C ALA A 110 28.22 -27.44 -13.63
N GLU A 111 27.55 -27.97 -14.65
CA GLU A 111 26.28 -27.42 -15.14
C GLU A 111 25.17 -27.45 -14.08
N ALA A 112 25.06 -28.54 -13.31
CA ALA A 112 24.10 -28.65 -12.22
C ALA A 112 24.39 -27.67 -11.07
N GLN A 113 25.67 -27.46 -10.73
CA GLN A 113 26.10 -26.48 -9.73
C GLN A 113 25.81 -25.05 -10.17
N ASP A 114 26.09 -24.72 -11.43
CA ASP A 114 25.77 -23.41 -12.01
C ASP A 114 24.27 -23.15 -12.01
N ALA A 115 23.46 -24.16 -12.37
CA ALA A 115 22.00 -24.08 -12.31
C ALA A 115 21.48 -23.88 -10.88
N ALA A 116 22.04 -24.59 -9.90
CA ALA A 116 21.70 -24.41 -8.49
C ALA A 116 22.05 -23.01 -7.98
N ALA A 117 23.23 -22.49 -8.34
CA ALA A 117 23.64 -21.13 -7.98
C ALA A 117 22.72 -20.06 -8.60
N ALA A 118 22.34 -20.23 -9.87
CA ALA A 118 21.40 -19.34 -10.55
C ALA A 118 20.02 -19.34 -9.86
N ALA A 119 19.49 -20.53 -9.52
CA ALA A 119 18.21 -20.66 -8.83
C ALA A 119 18.24 -20.04 -7.43
N GLN A 120 19.35 -20.18 -6.68
CA GLN A 120 19.52 -19.52 -5.39
C GLN A 120 19.54 -17.99 -5.50
N ALA A 121 20.18 -17.45 -6.54
CA ALA A 121 20.19 -16.01 -6.80
C ALA A 121 18.78 -15.49 -7.13
N GLU A 122 18.00 -16.24 -7.92
CA GLU A 122 16.60 -15.91 -8.23
C GLU A 122 15.72 -15.95 -6.96
N ALA A 123 15.88 -16.98 -6.13
CA ALA A 123 15.17 -17.07 -4.85
C ALA A 123 15.48 -15.90 -3.92
N ALA A 124 16.75 -15.49 -3.82
CA ALA A 124 17.16 -14.33 -3.03
C ALA A 124 16.56 -13.02 -3.57
N SER A 125 16.55 -12.84 -4.90
CA SER A 125 15.91 -11.69 -5.54
C SER A 125 14.40 -11.64 -5.25
N ALA A 126 13.71 -12.77 -5.40
CA ALA A 126 12.27 -12.86 -5.15
C ALA A 126 11.93 -12.62 -3.66
N GLN A 127 12.76 -13.06 -2.72
CA GLN A 127 12.62 -12.73 -1.30
C GLN A 127 12.76 -11.24 -1.03
N ALA A 128 13.72 -10.56 -1.68
CA ALA A 128 13.88 -9.12 -1.55
C ALA A 128 12.66 -8.35 -2.08
N GLU A 129 12.10 -8.79 -3.21
CA GLU A 129 10.86 -8.23 -3.78
C GLU A 129 9.66 -8.44 -2.85
N ALA A 130 9.51 -9.64 -2.28
CA ALA A 130 8.47 -9.93 -1.29
C ALA A 130 8.59 -9.05 -0.05
N ALA A 131 9.80 -8.83 0.46
CA ALA A 131 10.04 -7.95 1.60
C ALA A 131 9.70 -6.48 1.29
N ALA A 132 10.08 -5.99 0.09
CA ALA A 132 9.72 -4.65 -0.36
C ALA A 132 8.20 -4.48 -0.47
N ALA A 133 7.50 -5.42 -1.09
CA ALA A 133 6.05 -5.39 -1.23
C ALA A 133 5.33 -5.45 0.12
N GLN A 134 5.86 -6.21 1.10
CA GLN A 134 5.33 -6.22 2.47
C GLN A 134 5.50 -4.86 3.16
N ALA A 135 6.63 -4.19 2.96
CA ALA A 135 6.85 -2.85 3.52
C ALA A 135 5.89 -1.82 2.90
N GLU A 136 5.66 -1.88 1.58
CA GLU A 136 4.69 -1.03 0.89
C GLU A 136 3.25 -1.30 1.38
N ALA A 137 2.87 -2.57 1.57
CA ALA A 137 1.57 -2.91 2.12
C ALA A 137 1.38 -2.42 3.56
N ALA A 138 2.43 -2.49 4.40
CA ALA A 138 2.39 -1.97 5.76
C ALA A 138 2.27 -0.43 5.78
N ALA A 139 2.96 0.27 4.88
CA ALA A 139 2.84 1.72 4.74
C ALA A 139 1.42 2.13 4.29
N ALA A 140 0.88 1.48 3.26
CA ALA A 140 -0.48 1.75 2.78
C ALA A 140 -1.54 1.46 3.86
N GLN A 141 -1.35 0.42 4.68
CA GLN A 141 -2.23 0.14 5.82
C GLN A 141 -2.17 1.25 6.89
N ALA A 142 -0.98 1.77 7.19
CA ALA A 142 -0.83 2.87 8.14
C ALA A 142 -1.52 4.16 7.63
N GLU A 143 -1.37 4.49 6.35
CA GLU A 143 -2.06 5.61 5.71
C GLU A 143 -3.60 5.42 5.74
N ALA A 144 -4.09 4.21 5.50
CA ALA A 144 -5.52 3.91 5.59
C ALA A 144 -6.06 4.05 7.02
N GLU A 145 -5.27 3.74 8.04
CA GLU A 145 -5.62 3.93 9.44
C GLU A 145 -5.65 5.41 9.83
N GLU A 146 -4.68 6.20 9.35
CA GLU A 146 -4.66 7.64 9.56
C GLU A 146 -5.84 8.32 8.88
N ALA A 147 -6.12 8.02 7.61
CA ALA A 147 -7.26 8.56 6.88
C ALA A 147 -8.59 8.20 7.55
N ARG A 148 -8.70 6.98 8.10
CA ARG A 148 -9.86 6.57 8.90
C ARG A 148 -10.00 7.42 10.17
N ALA A 149 -8.91 7.67 10.90
CA ALA A 149 -8.97 8.47 12.12
C ALA A 149 -9.40 9.91 11.83
N VAL A 150 -8.91 10.50 10.73
CA VAL A 150 -9.34 11.83 10.26
C VAL A 150 -10.84 11.85 9.92
N ALA A 151 -11.34 10.83 9.22
CA ALA A 151 -12.75 10.72 8.89
C ALA A 151 -13.64 10.56 10.15
N GLU A 152 -13.20 9.76 11.13
CA GLU A 152 -13.89 9.61 12.41
C GLU A 152 -13.92 10.91 13.22
N GLN A 153 -12.82 11.69 13.20
CA GLN A 153 -12.77 13.01 13.85
C GLN A 153 -13.70 14.02 13.16
N ALA A 154 -13.66 14.10 11.82
CA ALA A 154 -14.52 15.01 11.06
C ALA A 154 -16.01 14.72 11.33
N ALA A 155 -16.38 13.44 11.41
CA ALA A 155 -17.74 13.03 11.76
C ALA A 155 -18.14 13.47 13.18
N ALA A 156 -17.25 13.32 14.16
CA ALA A 156 -17.49 13.76 15.53
C ALA A 156 -17.62 15.29 15.66
N GLU A 157 -16.82 16.05 14.92
CA GLU A 157 -16.91 17.52 14.89
C GLU A 157 -18.22 17.99 14.25
N ALA A 158 -18.67 17.35 13.17
CA ALA A 158 -19.96 17.64 12.56
C ALA A 158 -21.14 17.33 13.49
N GLU A 159 -21.09 16.21 14.24
CA GLU A 159 -22.11 15.87 15.24
C GLU A 159 -22.16 16.89 16.38
N ALA A 160 -21.01 17.34 16.87
CA ALA A 160 -20.91 18.37 17.91
C ALA A 160 -21.45 19.73 17.43
N ALA A 161 -21.19 20.11 16.18
CA ALA A 161 -21.71 21.34 15.58
C ALA A 161 -23.24 21.31 15.36
N ALA A 162 -23.82 20.13 15.19
CA ALA A 162 -25.27 19.95 15.04
C ALA A 162 -26.04 19.94 16.39
N ALA A 163 -25.34 19.87 17.53
CA ALA A 163 -25.97 19.86 18.84
C ALA A 163 -26.60 21.25 19.18
N PRO A 164 -27.85 21.30 19.69
CA PRO A 164 -28.48 22.56 20.04
C PRO A 164 -27.74 23.24 21.22
N PRO A 165 -27.65 24.59 21.24
CA PRO A 165 -27.03 25.29 22.35
C PRO A 165 -27.76 24.99 23.66
N PRO A 166 -27.06 24.94 24.81
CA PRO A 166 -27.67 24.61 26.09
C PRO A 166 -28.79 25.62 26.41
N PRO A 167 -29.98 25.18 26.86
CA PRO A 167 -31.07 26.06 27.22
C PRO A 167 -30.66 26.86 28.46
N GLY A 168 -30.33 28.15 28.31
CA GLY A 168 -30.09 29.00 29.48
C GLY A 168 -29.26 30.28 29.30
N VAL A 169 -28.61 30.54 28.17
CA VAL A 169 -27.91 31.82 27.99
C VAL A 169 -28.87 32.90 27.49
N VAL A 170 -29.74 33.35 28.38
CA VAL A 170 -30.49 34.58 28.19
C VAL A 170 -29.46 35.70 28.26
N TYR A 171 -29.03 36.22 27.11
CA TYR A 171 -28.37 37.53 27.08
C TYR A 171 -29.39 38.54 27.61
N THR A 172 -29.25 38.92 28.87
CA THR A 172 -29.94 40.08 29.41
C THR A 172 -29.34 41.29 28.70
N SER A 173 -29.94 41.66 27.57
CA SER A 173 -29.74 42.94 26.91
C SER A 173 -30.13 44.02 27.91
N THR A 174 -29.17 44.44 28.71
CA THR A 174 -29.25 45.64 29.54
C THR A 174 -29.19 46.82 28.59
N SER A 175 -30.35 47.22 28.08
CA SER A 175 -30.51 48.54 27.47
C SER A 175 -29.98 49.58 28.46
N PRO A 176 -29.04 50.46 28.07
CA PRO A 176 -28.69 51.58 28.92
C PRO A 176 -29.93 52.46 29.10
N PRO A 177 -30.19 53.00 30.31
CA PRO A 177 -31.31 53.90 30.52
C PRO A 177 -31.12 55.15 29.64
N ALA A 178 -32.21 55.57 28.99
CA ALA A 178 -32.27 56.82 28.26
C ALA A 178 -31.86 57.96 29.20
N GLY A 179 -30.75 58.64 28.87
CA GLY A 179 -30.37 59.87 29.53
C GLY A 179 -31.44 60.92 29.21
N GLU A 180 -32.17 61.34 30.22
CA GLU A 180 -32.99 62.54 30.15
C GLU A 180 -32.07 63.75 29.95
N GLU A 181 -32.13 64.36 28.77
CA GLU A 181 -31.66 65.73 28.55
C GLU A 181 -32.47 66.65 29.49
N SER A 182 -31.87 67.03 30.60
CA SER A 182 -32.31 68.20 31.36
C SER A 182 -31.86 69.44 30.59
N GLY A 183 -32.73 69.91 29.69
CA GLY A 183 -32.66 71.25 29.13
C GLY A 183 -32.96 72.26 30.22
N ASP A 184 -31.92 72.93 30.72
CA ASP A 184 -32.06 74.14 31.51
C ASP A 184 -32.07 75.34 30.55
N SER A 185 -33.21 76.01 30.49
CA SER A 185 -33.39 77.31 29.84
C SER A 185 -34.13 78.18 30.85
N VAL A 186 -33.41 79.09 31.50
CA VAL A 186 -33.59 80.56 31.57
C VAL A 186 -32.73 81.10 32.71
#